data_AF-F7XQ68-F1
#
_entry.id   AF-F7XQ68-F1
#
_cell.length_a   1.000
_cell.length_b   1.000
_cell.length_c   1.000
_cell.angle_alpha   90.00
_cell.angle_beta   90.00
_cell.angle_gamma   90.00
#
_symmetry.space_group_name_H-M   'P 1'
#
loop_
_entity.id
_entity.type
_entity.pdbx_description
1 polymer ?
#
loop_
_entity_poly.entity_id
_entity_poly.type
_entity_poly.pdbx_seq_one_letter_code
_entity_poly.pdbx_strand_id
1 'polypeptide(L)'
;MAEEQGIAKVDLSYITKAVMMGNSLYSNDWQKGVLYLTNMNLWFSMGQQGWSTIPLKNITMIGREVTDALRAKAQKATGTSNVLIIDYMHPSSISQGSSASSIALLAGPEPVINTLKAYLLPMCGQAPRARSLNEIDKKLLYMFYTGVTELQKINFLIGADMDTLTNSFENLKEQQLCDSSGSLTTRGMQKIKEMMG
;
A
#
# COMPACT_ATOMS: atom_id res chain seq x y z
N MET A 1 -2.97 22.72 18.24
CA MET A 1 -3.60 21.45 17.81
C MET A 1 -3.82 21.57 16.31
N ALA A 2 -3.42 20.60 15.50
CA ALA A 2 -3.67 20.65 14.06
C ALA A 2 -5.18 20.49 13.81
N GLU A 3 -5.72 21.29 12.89
CA GLU A 3 -7.13 21.19 12.47
C GLU A 3 -7.29 20.01 11.50
N GLU A 4 -8.38 19.25 11.64
CA GLU A 4 -8.66 18.12 10.76
C GLU A 4 -9.18 18.63 9.41
N GLN A 5 -8.47 18.29 8.33
CA GLN A 5 -8.76 18.73 6.96
C GLN A 5 -9.05 17.53 6.07
N GLY A 6 -10.15 17.60 5.32
CA GLY A 6 -10.53 16.58 4.33
C GLY A 6 -9.61 16.61 3.12
N ILE A 7 -9.11 15.44 2.71
CA ILE A 7 -8.20 15.27 1.57
C ILE A 7 -8.90 14.56 0.43
N ALA A 8 -9.63 13.48 0.73
CA ALA A 8 -10.33 12.71 -0.29
C ALA A 8 -11.66 12.13 0.24
N LYS A 9 -12.59 11.92 -0.68
CA LYS A 9 -13.86 11.25 -0.48
C LYS A 9 -14.01 10.18 -1.55
N VAL A 10 -14.25 8.94 -1.16
CA VAL A 10 -14.37 7.81 -2.08
C VAL A 10 -15.50 6.87 -1.67
N ASP A 11 -16.25 6.38 -2.66
CA ASP A 11 -17.30 5.37 -2.47
C ASP A 11 -16.69 3.97 -2.62
N LEU A 12 -16.80 3.17 -1.57
CA LEU A 12 -16.17 1.85 -1.47
C LEU A 12 -17.11 0.85 -0.78
N SER A 13 -16.75 -0.43 -0.85
CA SER A 13 -17.25 -1.43 0.10
C SER A 13 -16.18 -1.67 1.16
N TYR A 14 -16.55 -1.77 2.44
CA TYR A 14 -15.58 -2.05 3.49
C TYR A 14 -16.12 -2.92 4.61
N ILE A 15 -15.19 -3.61 5.26
CA ILE A 15 -15.38 -4.23 6.57
C ILE A 15 -14.44 -3.51 7.53
N THR A 16 -14.99 -2.94 8.60
CA THR A 16 -14.19 -2.42 9.71
C THR A 16 -14.16 -3.48 10.82
N LYS A 17 -13.04 -3.66 11.52
CA LYS A 17 -12.88 -4.63 12.62
C LYS A 17 -13.01 -6.11 12.21
N ALA A 18 -12.45 -6.49 11.06
CA ALA A 18 -12.52 -7.86 10.53
C ALA A 18 -11.86 -8.94 11.41
N VAL A 19 -11.05 -8.57 12.40
CA VAL A 19 -10.43 -9.49 13.38
C VAL A 19 -10.49 -8.90 14.80
N MET A 20 -11.69 -8.60 15.29
CA MET A 20 -11.91 -8.36 16.72
C MET A 20 -12.67 -9.54 17.33
N MET A 21 -12.13 -10.13 18.40
CA MET A 21 -12.79 -11.16 19.21
C MET A 21 -13.40 -12.34 18.42
N GLY A 22 -12.67 -12.88 17.43
CA GLY A 22 -13.09 -14.09 16.72
C GLY A 22 -13.92 -13.87 15.45
N ASN A 23 -14.23 -12.63 15.08
CA ASN A 23 -14.66 -12.35 13.71
C ASN A 23 -13.51 -12.66 12.75
N SER A 24 -13.83 -13.45 11.73
CA SER A 24 -12.85 -13.96 10.78
C SER A 24 -12.54 -12.89 9.72
N LEU A 25 -11.28 -12.81 9.30
CA LEU A 25 -10.81 -12.11 8.08
C LEU A 25 -11.67 -12.40 6.84
N TYR A 26 -12.46 -13.48 6.89
CA TYR A 26 -13.30 -13.97 5.84
C TYR A 26 -14.80 -13.71 6.06
N SER A 27 -15.16 -12.73 6.90
CA SER A 27 -16.54 -12.25 7.07
C SER A 27 -17.14 -11.80 5.72
N ASN A 28 -18.46 -11.98 5.58
CA ASN A 28 -19.22 -11.55 4.42
C ASN A 28 -19.90 -10.17 4.65
N ASP A 29 -19.66 -9.51 5.78
CA ASP A 29 -20.38 -8.31 6.24
C ASP A 29 -19.87 -7.02 5.58
N TRP A 30 -19.71 -7.04 4.26
CA TRP A 30 -19.29 -5.88 3.49
C TRP A 30 -20.36 -4.79 3.52
N GLN A 31 -19.95 -3.58 3.91
CA GLN A 31 -20.81 -2.42 3.91
C GLN A 31 -20.42 -1.49 2.76
N LYS A 32 -21.39 -1.09 1.94
CA LYS A 32 -21.20 -0.04 0.94
C LYS A 32 -21.38 1.32 1.60
N GLY A 33 -20.43 2.21 1.40
CA GLY A 33 -20.54 3.56 1.93
C GLY A 33 -19.40 4.46 1.51
N VAL A 34 -19.43 5.65 2.08
CA VAL A 34 -18.45 6.70 1.83
C VAL A 34 -17.30 6.55 2.83
N LEU A 35 -16.07 6.55 2.32
CA LEU A 35 -14.86 6.76 3.09
C LEU A 35 -14.36 8.19 2.88
N TYR A 36 -14.07 8.89 3.98
CA TYR A 36 -13.34 10.15 3.96
C TYR A 36 -11.93 9.95 4.51
N LEU A 37 -10.94 10.39 3.74
CA LEU A 37 -9.56 10.51 4.18
C LEU A 37 -9.32 11.96 4.60
N THR A 38 -8.87 12.15 5.84
CA THR A 38 -8.43 13.45 6.35
C THR A 38 -6.93 13.39 6.66
N ASN A 39 -6.32 14.52 7.00
CA ASN A 39 -4.95 14.58 7.51
C ASN A 39 -4.74 13.87 8.86
N MET A 40 -5.79 13.37 9.52
CA MET A 40 -5.71 12.76 10.86
C MET A 40 -6.37 11.38 10.96
N ASN A 41 -7.42 11.11 10.19
CA ASN A 41 -8.25 9.93 10.33
C ASN A 41 -8.74 9.39 8.97
N LEU A 42 -9.05 8.09 8.96
CA LEU A 42 -9.97 7.48 8.01
C LEU A 42 -11.36 7.43 8.65
N TRP A 43 -12.35 8.01 7.98
CA TRP A 43 -13.75 7.99 8.39
C TRP A 43 -14.56 7.07 7.49
N PHE A 44 -15.41 6.24 8.10
CA PHE A 44 -16.25 5.26 7.42
C PHE A 44 -17.71 5.53 7.75
N SER A 45 -18.55 5.70 6.73
CA SER A 45 -19.99 5.80 6.92
C SER A 45 -20.59 4.43 7.25
N MET A 46 -21.12 4.25 8.45
CA MET A 46 -21.74 3.00 8.89
C MET A 46 -23.28 3.05 8.73
N GLY A 47 -23.77 3.88 7.80
CA GLY A 47 -25.21 4.09 7.56
C GLY A 47 -25.91 4.62 8.81
N GLN A 48 -26.92 3.88 9.30
CA GLN A 48 -27.68 4.25 10.51
C GLN A 48 -26.83 4.22 11.79
N GLN A 49 -25.68 3.53 11.80
CA GLN A 49 -24.78 3.47 12.94
C GLN A 49 -23.85 4.70 13.03
N GLY A 50 -24.00 5.67 12.13
CA GLY A 50 -23.21 6.90 12.11
C GLY A 50 -21.85 6.70 11.46
N TRP A 51 -20.80 7.22 12.10
CA TRP A 51 -19.43 7.20 11.57
C TRP A 51 -18.51 6.37 12.45
N SER A 52 -17.65 5.57 11.81
CA SER A 52 -16.53 4.88 12.45
C SER A 52 -15.22 5.54 12.00
N THR A 53 -14.22 5.60 12.87
CA THR A 53 -12.93 6.22 12.56
C THR A 53 -11.75 5.32 12.87
N ILE A 54 -10.71 5.43 12.05
CA ILE A 54 -9.37 4.86 12.30
C ILE A 54 -8.38 6.02 12.24
N PRO A 55 -7.80 6.45 13.37
CA PRO A 55 -6.74 7.45 13.37
C PRO A 55 -5.54 6.97 12.55
N LEU A 56 -4.99 7.82 11.69
CA LEU A 56 -3.86 7.45 10.82
C LEU A 56 -2.64 7.03 11.64
N LYS A 57 -2.42 7.68 12.78
CA LYS A 57 -1.37 7.32 13.75
C LYS A 57 -1.50 5.90 14.33
N ASN A 58 -2.69 5.30 14.25
CA ASN A 58 -2.94 3.94 14.74
C ASN A 58 -2.77 2.90 13.63
N ILE A 59 -2.60 3.30 12.37
CA ILE A 59 -2.40 2.39 11.25
C ILE A 59 -0.97 1.84 11.32
N THR A 60 -0.86 0.52 11.44
CA THR A 60 0.43 -0.17 11.57
C THR A 60 0.92 -0.72 10.24
N MET A 61 0.02 -0.99 9.30
CA MET A 61 0.37 -1.57 8.00
C MET A 61 -0.69 -1.30 6.94
N ILE A 62 -0.25 -0.97 5.73
CA ILE A 62 -1.11 -0.78 4.56
C ILE A 62 -0.69 -1.73 3.44
N GLY A 63 -1.66 -2.42 2.83
CA GLY A 63 -1.45 -3.20 1.62
C GLY A 63 -0.70 -4.51 1.84
N ARG A 64 -1.18 -5.33 2.78
CA ARG A 64 -0.83 -6.76 2.83
C ARG A 64 -1.24 -7.46 1.53
N GLU A 65 -0.52 -8.53 1.22
CA GLU A 65 -0.91 -9.42 0.12
C GLU A 65 -2.30 -10.00 0.39
N VAL A 66 -3.16 -9.93 -0.61
CA VAL A 66 -4.53 -10.42 -0.55
C VAL A 66 -4.55 -11.83 -1.08
N THR A 67 -4.89 -12.79 -0.21
CA THR A 67 -5.06 -14.20 -0.61
C THR A 67 -6.16 -14.36 -1.65
N ASP A 68 -6.05 -15.36 -2.54
CA ASP A 68 -7.07 -15.62 -3.56
C ASP A 68 -8.45 -15.94 -2.98
N ALA A 69 -8.50 -16.59 -1.82
CA ALA A 69 -9.75 -16.83 -1.10
C ALA A 69 -10.47 -15.53 -0.72
N LEU A 70 -9.71 -14.52 -0.26
CA LEU A 70 -10.26 -13.21 0.07
C LEU A 70 -10.68 -12.43 -1.18
N ARG A 71 -9.90 -12.49 -2.26
CA ARG A 71 -10.28 -11.89 -3.56
C ARG A 71 -11.57 -12.47 -4.10
N ALA A 72 -11.72 -13.80 -4.08
CA ALA A 72 -12.93 -14.48 -4.54
C ALA A 72 -14.17 -14.09 -3.71
N LYS A 73 -14.01 -13.96 -2.38
CA LYS A 73 -15.08 -13.49 -1.49
C LYS A 73 -15.46 -12.03 -1.75
N ALA A 74 -14.48 -11.13 -1.87
CA ALA A 74 -14.71 -9.74 -2.20
C ALA A 74 -15.41 -9.61 -3.56
N GLN A 75 -14.98 -10.38 -4.57
CA GLN A 75 -15.61 -10.40 -5.89
C GLN A 75 -17.08 -10.80 -5.80
N LYS A 76 -17.39 -11.85 -5.02
CA LYS A 76 -18.77 -12.31 -4.82
C LYS A 76 -19.64 -11.28 -4.08
N ALA A 77 -19.11 -10.62 -3.06
CA ALA A 77 -19.88 -9.72 -2.20
C ALA A 77 -20.00 -8.29 -2.77
N THR A 78 -18.96 -7.80 -3.44
CA THR A 78 -18.81 -6.38 -3.81
C THR A 78 -18.75 -6.16 -5.33
N GLY A 79 -18.55 -7.21 -6.11
CA GLY A 79 -18.38 -7.13 -7.56
C GLY A 79 -16.94 -6.84 -8.01
N THR A 80 -15.97 -6.75 -7.08
CA THR A 80 -14.55 -6.54 -7.40
C THR A 80 -13.63 -7.40 -6.54
N SER A 81 -12.50 -7.83 -7.11
CA SER A 81 -11.43 -8.57 -6.45
C SER A 81 -10.32 -7.66 -5.90
N ASN A 82 -10.39 -6.36 -6.18
CA ASN A 82 -9.39 -5.39 -5.73
C ASN A 82 -9.66 -5.02 -4.28
N VAL A 83 -8.79 -5.49 -3.39
CA VAL A 83 -8.93 -5.30 -1.94
C VAL A 83 -7.67 -4.63 -1.38
N LEU A 84 -7.86 -3.62 -0.53
CA LEU A 84 -6.83 -3.06 0.32
C LEU A 84 -7.03 -3.54 1.76
N ILE A 85 -5.98 -4.11 2.34
CA ILE A 85 -5.94 -4.50 3.74
C ILE A 85 -5.21 -3.42 4.53
N ILE A 86 -5.80 -2.96 5.63
CA ILE A 86 -5.22 -1.99 6.55
C ILE A 86 -5.22 -2.62 7.95
N ASP A 87 -4.04 -2.86 8.51
CA ASP A 87 -3.91 -3.27 9.91
C ASP A 87 -3.75 -2.02 10.79
N TYR A 88 -4.43 -2.01 11.93
CA TYR A 88 -4.42 -0.88 12.85
C TYR A 88 -4.61 -1.32 14.30
N MET A 89 -4.23 -0.45 15.23
CA MET A 89 -4.48 -0.64 16.66
C MET A 89 -5.78 0.05 17.08
N HIS A 90 -6.67 -0.70 17.72
CA HIS A 90 -7.91 -0.20 18.31
C HIS A 90 -7.79 -0.22 19.85
N PRO A 91 -8.23 0.83 20.56
CA PRO A 91 -8.31 0.80 22.02
C PRO A 91 -9.16 -0.38 22.49
N SER A 92 -8.64 -1.21 23.41
CA SER A 92 -9.37 -2.34 23.96
C SER A 92 -10.45 -1.88 24.91
N SER A 93 -11.60 -2.57 24.91
CA SER A 93 -12.65 -2.40 25.92
C SER A 93 -12.40 -3.24 27.19
N ILE A 94 -11.41 -4.14 27.18
CA ILE A 94 -11.17 -5.12 28.25
C ILE A 94 -10.32 -4.53 29.39
N SER A 95 -9.34 -3.69 29.07
CA SER A 95 -8.54 -2.99 30.07
C SER A 95 -8.14 -1.60 29.60
N GLN A 96 -8.26 -0.61 30.49
CA GLN A 96 -7.79 0.74 30.22
C GLN A 96 -6.28 0.72 29.96
N GLY A 97 -5.87 1.22 28.79
CA GLY A 97 -4.46 1.27 28.36
C GLY A 97 -3.99 0.09 27.51
N SER A 98 -4.83 -0.92 27.22
CA SER A 98 -4.49 -1.94 26.23
C SER A 98 -5.03 -1.60 24.85
N SER A 99 -4.27 -1.97 23.81
CA SER A 99 -4.66 -1.83 22.42
C SER A 99 -4.75 -3.21 21.79
N ALA A 100 -5.80 -3.46 21.00
CA ALA A 100 -5.99 -4.69 20.25
C ALA A 100 -5.70 -4.45 18.77
N SER A 101 -5.01 -5.38 18.12
CA SER A 101 -4.84 -5.37 16.67
C SER A 101 -6.18 -5.59 15.98
N SER A 102 -6.42 -4.89 14.88
CA SER A 102 -7.63 -4.98 14.07
C SER A 102 -7.30 -4.79 12.61
N ILE A 103 -8.21 -5.25 11.75
CA ILE A 103 -8.04 -5.21 10.30
C ILE A 103 -9.25 -4.52 9.68
N ALA A 104 -9.00 -3.60 8.76
CA ALA A 104 -10.00 -3.05 7.86
C ALA A 104 -9.73 -3.58 6.44
N LEU A 105 -10.80 -3.97 5.76
CA LEU A 105 -10.78 -4.45 4.38
C LEU A 105 -11.55 -3.45 3.54
N LEU A 106 -10.92 -2.91 2.49
CA LEU A 106 -11.56 -1.97 1.56
C LEU A 106 -11.58 -2.60 0.17
N ALA A 107 -12.73 -2.62 -0.48
CA ALA A 107 -12.91 -3.14 -1.83
C ALA A 107 -13.55 -2.07 -2.73
N GLY A 108 -13.00 -1.90 -3.92
CA GLY A 108 -13.45 -0.87 -4.87
C GLY A 108 -12.73 -0.99 -6.22
N PRO A 109 -13.00 -0.08 -7.16
CA PRO A 109 -12.28 -0.05 -8.44
C PRO A 109 -10.76 0.03 -8.24
N GLU A 110 -9.99 -0.69 -9.06
CA GLU A 110 -8.52 -0.74 -8.95
C GLU A 110 -7.88 0.66 -8.92
N PRO A 111 -8.26 1.63 -9.78
CA PRO A 111 -7.65 2.96 -9.74
C PRO A 111 -7.90 3.67 -8.40
N VAL A 112 -9.07 3.47 -7.80
CA VAL A 112 -9.45 4.07 -6.52
C VAL A 112 -8.64 3.46 -5.38
N ILE A 113 -8.51 2.12 -5.37
CA ILE A 113 -7.73 1.40 -4.36
C ILE A 113 -6.24 1.77 -4.43
N ASN A 114 -5.67 1.82 -5.64
CA ASN A 114 -4.27 2.18 -5.85
C ASN A 114 -4.00 3.64 -5.44
N THR A 115 -4.91 4.56 -5.81
CA THR A 115 -4.82 5.97 -5.41
C THR A 115 -4.90 6.12 -3.90
N LEU A 116 -5.87 5.48 -3.24
CA LEU A 116 -6.02 5.53 -1.79
C LEU A 116 -4.78 4.99 -1.07
N LYS A 117 -4.22 3.88 -1.57
CA LYS A 117 -2.96 3.31 -1.05
C LYS A 117 -1.80 4.30 -1.19
N ALA A 118 -1.68 4.97 -2.33
CA ALA A 118 -0.63 5.95 -2.60
C ALA A 118 -0.71 7.18 -1.67
N TYR A 119 -1.92 7.63 -1.29
CA TYR A 119 -2.09 8.68 -0.28
C TYR A 119 -1.80 8.19 1.14
N LEU A 120 -2.30 7.00 1.50
CA LEU A 120 -2.22 6.50 2.88
C LEU A 120 -0.80 6.18 3.32
N LEU A 121 0.04 5.63 2.44
CA LEU A 121 1.43 5.27 2.75
C LEU A 121 2.23 6.46 3.32
N PRO A 122 2.42 7.58 2.60
CA PRO A 122 3.17 8.72 3.12
C PRO A 122 2.49 9.36 4.33
N MET A 123 1.16 9.42 4.37
CA MET A 123 0.41 10.02 5.47
C MET A 123 0.53 9.22 6.79
N CYS A 124 0.76 7.91 6.71
CA CYS A 124 1.01 7.06 7.87
C CYS A 124 2.51 6.96 8.22
N GLY A 125 3.37 7.77 7.59
CA GLY A 125 4.82 7.68 7.74
C GLY A 125 5.40 6.35 7.24
N GLN A 126 4.63 5.57 6.48
CA GLN A 126 5.10 4.36 5.84
C GLN A 126 5.69 4.75 4.50
N ALA A 127 7.01 4.63 4.35
CA ALA A 127 7.62 4.69 3.02
C ALA A 127 6.85 3.73 2.09
N PRO A 128 6.56 4.12 0.84
CA PRO A 128 5.95 3.21 -0.11
C PRO A 128 6.69 1.88 -0.04
N ARG A 129 5.98 0.79 0.23
CA ARG A 129 6.63 -0.53 0.32
C ARG A 129 7.41 -0.72 -0.96
N ALA A 130 8.74 -0.75 -0.82
CA ALA A 130 9.68 -1.15 -1.84
C ALA A 130 9.05 -2.26 -2.68
N ARG A 131 8.66 -1.94 -3.92
CA ARG A 131 8.10 -2.95 -4.82
C ARG A 131 9.18 -4.02 -4.99
N SER A 132 8.83 -5.29 -4.84
CA SER A 132 9.79 -6.37 -5.11
C SER A 132 10.43 -6.17 -6.47
N LEU A 133 11.76 -6.24 -6.54
CA LEU A 133 12.50 -6.02 -7.78
C LEU A 133 12.05 -7.02 -8.85
N ASN A 134 11.38 -6.52 -9.88
CA ASN A 134 11.02 -7.29 -11.05
C ASN A 134 12.26 -7.49 -11.96
N GLU A 135 12.15 -8.30 -13.02
CA GLU A 135 13.29 -8.59 -13.89
C GLU A 135 13.89 -7.35 -14.57
N ILE A 136 13.08 -6.34 -14.89
CA ILE A 136 13.56 -5.07 -15.44
C ILE A 136 14.27 -4.26 -14.36
N ASP A 137 13.72 -4.17 -13.14
CA ASP A 137 14.38 -3.50 -12.00
C ASP A 137 15.76 -4.11 -11.75
N LYS A 138 15.86 -5.45 -11.78
CA LYS A 138 17.13 -6.18 -11.60
C LYS A 138 18.11 -5.87 -12.72
N LYS A 139 17.68 -5.96 -13.99
CA LYS A 139 18.52 -5.65 -15.14
C LYS A 139 19.01 -4.21 -15.10
N LEU A 140 18.14 -3.26 -14.74
CA LEU A 140 18.49 -1.85 -14.59
C LEU A 140 19.52 -1.64 -13.47
N LEU A 141 19.32 -2.30 -12.33
CA LEU A 141 20.27 -2.28 -11.22
C LEU A 141 21.64 -2.85 -11.63
N TYR A 142 21.68 -3.93 -12.41
CA TYR A 142 22.90 -4.48 -13.02
C TYR A 142 23.58 -3.52 -14.00
N MET A 143 22.82 -2.81 -14.84
CA MET A 143 23.38 -1.82 -15.78
C MET A 143 24.06 -0.68 -15.03
N PHE A 144 23.45 -0.19 -13.95
CA PHE A 144 24.09 0.82 -13.11
C PHE A 144 25.39 0.30 -12.49
N TYR A 145 25.44 -0.98 -12.12
CA TYR A 145 26.64 -1.58 -11.53
C TYR A 145 27.80 -1.71 -12.51
N THR A 146 27.50 -1.97 -13.77
CA THR A 146 28.50 -1.98 -14.84
C THR A 146 28.89 -0.58 -15.30
N GLY A 147 28.29 0.47 -14.72
CA GLY A 147 28.58 1.86 -15.04
C GLY A 147 27.78 2.42 -16.22
N VAL A 148 26.77 1.69 -16.71
CA VAL A 148 25.88 2.16 -17.77
C VAL A 148 24.71 2.91 -17.15
N THR A 149 24.74 4.24 -17.18
CA THR A 149 23.70 5.11 -16.59
C THR A 149 22.80 5.80 -17.61
N GLU A 150 23.16 5.76 -18.90
CA GLU A 150 22.36 6.37 -19.97
C GLU A 150 21.13 5.53 -20.31
N LEU A 151 19.93 6.00 -19.92
CA LEU A 151 18.66 5.30 -20.11
C LEU A 151 18.38 4.88 -21.57
N GLN A 152 18.85 5.64 -22.57
CA GLN A 152 18.71 5.26 -23.98
C GLN A 152 19.53 4.01 -24.35
N LYS A 153 20.76 3.90 -23.85
CA LYS A 153 21.60 2.71 -24.04
C LYS A 153 21.03 1.52 -23.27
N ILE A 154 20.54 1.78 -22.06
CA ILE A 154 19.89 0.77 -21.24
C ILE A 154 18.63 0.23 -21.92
N ASN A 155 17.81 1.09 -22.52
CA ASN A 155 16.63 0.70 -23.29
C ASN A 155 17.01 -0.28 -24.40
N PHE A 156 18.01 0.06 -25.21
CA PHE A 156 18.50 -0.82 -26.26
C PHE A 156 18.96 -2.19 -25.74
N LEU A 157 19.63 -2.24 -24.59
CA LEU A 157 20.18 -3.48 -24.02
C LEU A 157 19.13 -4.33 -23.31
N ILE A 158 18.18 -3.71 -22.62
CA ILE A 158 17.14 -4.40 -21.84
C ILE A 158 15.95 -4.82 -22.72
N GLY A 159 15.69 -4.06 -23.79
CA GLY A 159 14.55 -4.28 -24.70
C GLY A 159 13.20 -3.90 -24.07
N ALA A 160 13.19 -2.94 -23.15
CA ALA A 160 11.98 -2.43 -22.50
C ALA A 160 11.69 -1.00 -22.96
N ASP A 161 10.41 -0.65 -23.10
CA ASP A 161 10.02 0.72 -23.46
C ASP A 161 10.45 1.75 -22.39
N MET A 162 10.53 3.02 -22.80
CA MET A 162 11.02 4.10 -21.94
C MET A 162 10.12 4.33 -20.71
N ASP A 163 8.82 4.07 -20.80
CA ASP A 163 7.91 4.26 -19.68
C ASP A 163 8.16 3.17 -18.62
N THR A 164 8.31 1.92 -19.06
CA THR A 164 8.69 0.79 -18.18
C THR A 164 10.03 1.02 -17.50
N LEU A 165 11.03 1.55 -18.22
CA LEU A 165 12.34 1.87 -17.65
C LEU A 165 12.28 3.03 -16.65
N THR A 166 11.51 4.07 -16.96
CA THR A 166 11.33 5.22 -16.07
C THR A 166 10.65 4.78 -14.77
N ASN A 167 9.60 3.96 -14.88
CA ASN A 167 8.92 3.39 -13.71
C ASN A 167 9.85 2.50 -12.88
N SER A 168 10.71 1.71 -13.54
CA SER A 168 11.69 0.87 -12.85
C SER A 168 12.76 1.72 -12.16
N PHE A 169 13.21 2.80 -12.80
CA PHE A 169 14.18 3.74 -12.22
C PHE A 169 13.61 4.46 -10.99
N GLU A 170 12.38 4.96 -11.08
CA GLU A 170 11.69 5.57 -9.94
C GLU A 170 11.56 4.58 -8.78
N ASN A 171 11.20 3.33 -9.07
CA ASN A 171 11.15 2.27 -8.06
C ASN A 171 12.51 2.01 -7.40
N LEU A 172 13.61 1.97 -8.16
CA LEU A 172 14.96 1.81 -7.59
C LEU A 172 15.35 3.00 -6.72
N LYS A 173 14.97 4.22 -7.10
CA LYS A 173 15.22 5.46 -6.36
C LYS A 173 14.40 5.51 -5.07
N GLU A 174 13.12 5.15 -5.11
CA GLU A 174 12.25 5.03 -3.94
C GLU A 174 12.80 4.03 -2.92
N GLN A 175 13.44 2.96 -3.39
CA GLN A 175 14.10 1.96 -2.56
C GLN A 175 15.49 2.37 -2.07
N GLN A 176 15.96 3.56 -2.43
CA GLN A 176 17.30 4.07 -2.15
C GLN A 176 18.40 3.13 -2.65
N LEU A 177 18.17 2.45 -3.77
CA LEU A 177 19.17 1.57 -4.41
C LEU A 177 20.09 2.37 -5.34
N CYS A 178 19.55 3.43 -5.95
CA CYS A 178 20.31 4.40 -6.73
C CYS A 178 19.86 5.83 -6.42
N ASP A 179 20.70 6.81 -6.76
CA ASP A 179 20.37 8.23 -6.69
C ASP A 179 19.74 8.75 -7.99
N SER A 180 19.45 10.06 -8.03
CA SER A 180 18.86 10.73 -9.18
C SER A 180 19.74 10.71 -10.45
N SER A 181 21.02 10.34 -10.34
CA SER A 181 21.96 10.23 -11.46
C SER A 181 22.08 8.80 -11.99
N GLY A 182 21.43 7.81 -11.35
CA GLY A 182 21.65 6.40 -11.65
C GLY A 182 22.91 5.83 -11.00
N SER A 183 23.54 6.56 -10.08
CA SER A 183 24.66 6.03 -9.29
C SER A 183 24.12 5.19 -8.14
N LEU A 184 24.73 4.04 -7.90
CA LEU A 184 24.26 3.11 -6.87
C LEU A 184 24.67 3.58 -5.48
N THR A 185 23.74 3.47 -4.53
CA THR A 185 24.03 3.72 -3.12
C THR A 185 24.77 2.54 -2.50
N THR A 186 25.28 2.70 -1.27
CA THR A 186 25.82 1.58 -0.48
C THR A 186 24.82 0.42 -0.36
N ARG A 187 23.53 0.75 -0.22
CA ARG A 187 22.44 -0.23 -0.16
C ARG A 187 22.24 -0.94 -1.49
N GLY A 188 22.26 -0.21 -2.61
CA GLY A 188 22.25 -0.79 -3.96
C GLY A 188 23.40 -1.77 -4.17
N MET A 189 24.59 -1.43 -3.68
CA MET A 189 25.79 -2.27 -3.77
C MET A 189 25.76 -3.53 -2.96
N GLN A 190 25.19 -3.47 -1.77
CA GLN A 190 24.91 -4.67 -1.01
C GLN A 190 23.88 -5.54 -1.74
N LYS A 191 22.83 -4.91 -2.29
CA LYS A 191 21.71 -5.65 -2.90
C LYS A 191 22.11 -6.42 -4.16
N ILE A 192 22.93 -5.84 -5.02
CA ILE A 192 23.48 -6.55 -6.18
C ILE A 192 24.36 -7.72 -5.75
N LYS A 193 25.22 -7.54 -4.75
CA LYS A 193 26.08 -8.62 -4.28
C LYS A 193 25.28 -9.80 -3.74
N GLU A 194 24.17 -9.54 -3.05
CA GLU A 194 23.22 -10.58 -2.64
C GLU A 194 22.57 -11.30 -3.83
N MET A 195 22.31 -10.59 -4.93
CA MET A 195 21.71 -11.14 -6.15
C MET A 195 22.70 -11.89 -7.04
N MET A 196 24.00 -11.57 -6.95
CA MET A 196 25.10 -12.24 -7.63
C MET A 196 25.66 -13.43 -6.84
N GLY A 197 25.12 -13.66 -5.63
CA GLY A 197 25.53 -14.73 -4.71
C GLY A 197 25.33 -16.12 -5.29
#